data_AF-M7NPT2-F1
#
_entry.id   AF-M7NPT2-F1
#
_cell.length_a   1.000
_cell.length_b   1.000
_cell.length_c   1.000
_cell.angle_alpha   90.00
_cell.angle_beta   90.00
_cell.angle_gamma   90.00
#
_symmetry.space_group_name_H-M   'P 1'
#
loop_
_entity.id
_entity.type
_entity.pdbx_description
1 polymer ?
#
loop_
_entity_poly.entity_id
_entity_poly.type
_entity_poly.pdbx_seq_one_letter_code
_entity_poly.pdbx_strand_id
1 'polypeptide(L)'
;MIFFLFLFYYQVRGNLEKIIFTASPSLPTLQTTVSVFENLLPQQHLEQQVQLGFYPNNSAILIERWYFIHSLHINHTYEIRLSWPATSPALIYFDVFQISNSIIYSINSSLNFYLRVRLIPDYFSLYPTVMASHPLSFHLFLDQVILGLPYTLRWTLAYASIVGFIAWFGIAPLLYKLICWQIKKKSI
;
A
#
# COMPACT_ATOMS: atom_id res chain seq x y z
N MET A 1 6.29 27.55 2.95
CA MET A 1 6.72 26.15 2.76
C MET A 1 5.64 25.14 3.18
N ILE A 2 5.07 25.25 4.39
CA ILE A 2 4.02 24.33 4.90
C ILE A 2 2.72 24.33 4.08
N PHE A 3 2.28 25.47 3.55
CA PHE A 3 0.98 25.57 2.86
C PHE A 3 0.91 24.78 1.54
N PHE A 4 2.02 24.63 0.82
CA PHE A 4 2.06 23.85 -0.43
C PHE A 4 2.12 22.34 -0.20
N LEU A 5 2.68 21.89 0.94
CA LEU A 5 2.62 20.47 1.32
C LEU A 5 1.18 19.99 1.56
N PHE A 6 0.31 20.87 2.06
CA PHE A 6 -1.11 20.54 2.28
C PHE A 6 -1.92 20.38 0.98
N LEU A 7 -1.53 21.02 -0.13
CA LEU A 7 -2.25 20.87 -1.41
C LEU A 7 -2.07 19.48 -2.04
N PHE A 8 -0.98 18.77 -1.72
CA PHE A 8 -0.76 17.38 -2.15
C PHE A 8 -1.32 16.36 -1.16
N TYR A 9 -1.89 16.81 -0.04
CA TYR A 9 -2.55 15.96 0.96
C TYR A 9 -4.01 15.66 0.57
N TYR A 10 -4.29 15.43 -0.72
CA TYR A 10 -5.58 14.88 -1.10
C TYR A 10 -5.54 13.38 -0.79
N GLN A 11 -5.83 13.03 0.46
CA GLN A 11 -5.88 11.64 0.89
C GLN A 11 -7.09 10.95 0.24
N VAL A 12 -6.81 9.95 -0.60
CA VAL A 12 -7.82 8.98 -1.01
C VAL A 12 -8.27 8.25 0.26
N ARG A 13 -9.55 8.41 0.62
CA ARG A 13 -10.15 7.74 1.77
C ARG A 13 -10.49 6.30 1.41
N GLY A 14 -9.54 5.41 1.62
CA GLY A 14 -9.75 3.97 1.67
C GLY A 14 -9.43 3.44 3.05
N ASN A 15 -10.01 2.29 3.40
CA ASN A 15 -9.49 1.53 4.52
C ASN A 15 -8.12 1.00 4.13
N LEU A 16 -7.17 1.02 5.07
CA LEU A 16 -5.80 0.61 4.83
C LEU A 16 -5.30 -0.23 6.00
N GLU A 17 -4.80 -1.41 5.66
CA GLU A 17 -4.08 -2.27 6.58
C GLU A 17 -2.62 -2.36 6.16
N LYS A 18 -1.73 -2.37 7.16
CA LYS A 18 -0.29 -2.22 6.96
C LYS A 18 0.47 -3.16 7.87
N ILE A 19 1.44 -3.88 7.29
CA ILE A 19 2.48 -4.58 8.05
C ILE A 19 3.86 -4.13 7.57
N ILE A 20 4.77 -3.99 8.52
CA ILE A 20 6.19 -3.76 8.25
C ILE A 20 6.94 -4.96 8.81
N PHE A 21 7.81 -5.55 8.01
CA PHE A 21 8.67 -6.64 8.46
C PHE A 21 10.06 -6.49 7.87
N THR A 22 11.06 -7.03 8.58
CA THR A 22 12.41 -7.13 8.07
C THR A 22 12.59 -8.52 7.49
N ALA A 23 13.11 -8.60 6.26
CA ALA A 23 13.43 -9.87 5.61
C ALA A 23 14.59 -10.56 6.36
N SER A 24 14.22 -11.40 7.32
CA SER A 24 15.11 -12.13 8.22
C SER A 24 14.70 -13.60 8.27
N PRO A 25 15.65 -14.55 8.44
CA PRO A 25 15.34 -15.96 8.62
C PRO A 25 14.70 -16.30 9.99
N SER A 26 14.41 -15.29 10.81
CA SER A 26 13.79 -15.42 12.14
C SER A 26 12.26 -15.25 12.14
N LEU A 27 11.62 -15.15 10.98
CA LEU A 27 10.17 -15.00 10.89
C LEU A 27 9.45 -16.32 11.19
N PRO A 28 8.15 -16.29 11.56
CA PRO A 28 7.39 -17.50 11.85
C PRO A 28 7.36 -18.41 10.62
N THR A 29 7.80 -19.65 10.80
CA THR A 29 7.93 -20.63 9.73
C THR A 29 6.63 -21.39 9.50
N LEU A 30 6.17 -21.45 8.24
CA LEU A 30 5.08 -22.36 7.88
C LEU A 30 5.61 -23.80 7.76
N GLN A 31 4.98 -24.73 8.47
CA GLN A 31 5.36 -26.14 8.47
C GLN A 31 4.79 -26.91 7.26
N THR A 32 3.72 -26.40 6.64
CA THR A 32 3.00 -27.04 5.55
C THR A 32 3.19 -26.29 4.23
N THR A 33 3.13 -27.02 3.11
CA THR A 33 3.06 -26.41 1.78
C THR A 33 1.64 -25.91 1.53
N VAL A 34 1.51 -24.70 0.97
CA VAL A 34 0.21 -24.08 0.69
C VAL A 34 0.05 -23.84 -0.80
N SER A 35 -1.19 -23.93 -1.30
CA SER A 35 -1.53 -23.55 -2.66
C SER A 35 -1.39 -22.03 -2.82
N VAL A 36 -0.39 -21.61 -3.57
CA VAL A 36 -0.15 -20.20 -3.90
C VAL A 36 -1.19 -19.73 -4.91
N PHE A 37 -1.82 -18.60 -4.61
CA PHE A 37 -2.74 -17.91 -5.52
C PHE A 37 -1.96 -17.11 -6.56
N GLU A 38 -1.01 -16.27 -6.13
CA GLU A 38 -0.24 -15.40 -7.03
C GLU A 38 1.12 -15.01 -6.43
N ASN A 39 2.07 -14.64 -7.29
CA ASN A 39 3.39 -14.15 -6.88
C ASN A 39 3.37 -12.64 -6.66
N LEU A 40 4.12 -12.16 -5.67
CA LEU A 40 4.26 -10.74 -5.34
C LEU A 40 5.74 -10.35 -5.28
N LEU A 41 6.14 -9.46 -6.18
CA LEU A 41 7.49 -8.90 -6.26
C LEU A 41 7.60 -7.56 -5.50
N PRO A 42 8.81 -7.18 -5.05
CA PRO A 42 9.06 -5.82 -4.58
C PRO A 42 8.63 -4.77 -5.61
N GLN A 43 8.02 -3.68 -5.14
CA GLN A 43 7.50 -2.56 -5.93
C GLN A 43 6.34 -2.92 -6.87
N GLN A 44 5.79 -4.14 -6.75
CA GLN A 44 4.62 -4.55 -7.51
C GLN A 44 3.34 -4.06 -6.84
N HIS A 45 2.40 -3.66 -7.69
CA HIS A 45 1.01 -3.40 -7.34
C HIS A 45 0.14 -4.51 -7.94
N LEU A 46 -0.73 -5.09 -7.12
CA LEU A 46 -1.73 -6.06 -7.53
C LEU A 46 -3.12 -5.53 -7.20
N GLU A 47 -4.00 -5.56 -8.19
CA GLU A 47 -5.43 -5.31 -8.01
C GLU A 47 -6.18 -6.63 -8.06
N GLN A 48 -7.01 -6.86 -7.06
CA GLN A 48 -7.71 -8.11 -6.89
C GLN A 48 -9.19 -7.86 -6.59
N GLN A 49 -10.05 -8.71 -7.17
CA GLN A 49 -11.48 -8.72 -6.91
C GLN A 49 -11.89 -10.05 -6.27
N VAL A 50 -12.70 -9.95 -5.22
CA VAL A 50 -13.17 -11.11 -4.46
C VAL A 50 -14.65 -10.95 -4.17
N GLN A 51 -15.45 -11.95 -4.54
CA GLN A 51 -16.83 -12.00 -4.09
C GLN A 51 -16.86 -12.50 -2.64
N LEU A 52 -17.17 -11.60 -1.71
CA LEU A 52 -17.46 -11.98 -0.32
C LEU A 52 -18.92 -12.45 -0.22
N GLY A 53 -19.21 -13.24 0.82
CA GLY A 53 -20.54 -13.77 1.01
C GLY A 53 -20.77 -14.37 2.39
N PHE A 54 -22.00 -14.84 2.59
CA PHE A 54 -22.47 -15.45 3.83
C PHE A 54 -23.04 -16.84 3.52
N TYR A 55 -22.91 -17.75 4.48
CA TYR A 55 -23.60 -19.02 4.47
C TYR A 55 -25.11 -18.82 4.72
N PRO A 56 -25.97 -19.81 4.38
CA PRO A 56 -27.42 -19.72 4.59
C PRO A 56 -27.86 -19.51 6.04
N ASN A 57 -27.00 -19.81 7.01
CA ASN A 57 -27.20 -19.58 8.45
C ASN A 57 -26.72 -18.18 8.90
N ASN A 58 -26.49 -17.26 7.95
CA ASN A 58 -26.00 -15.91 8.15
C ASN A 58 -24.58 -15.81 8.74
N SER A 59 -23.77 -16.88 8.73
CA SER A 59 -22.36 -16.78 9.12
C SER A 59 -21.50 -16.29 7.95
N ALA A 60 -20.53 -15.41 8.25
CA ALA A 60 -19.63 -14.86 7.25
C ALA A 60 -18.72 -15.95 6.64
N ILE A 61 -18.52 -15.92 5.32
CA ILE A 61 -17.57 -16.79 4.64
C ILE A 61 -16.17 -16.17 4.77
N LEU A 62 -15.27 -16.89 5.43
CA LEU A 62 -13.84 -16.56 5.45
C LEU A 62 -13.23 -16.97 4.11
N ILE A 63 -12.62 -16.01 3.43
CA ILE A 63 -11.82 -16.27 2.23
C ILE A 63 -10.35 -16.09 2.59
N GLU A 64 -9.54 -17.08 2.25
CA GLU A 64 -8.11 -17.06 2.48
C GLU A 64 -7.37 -17.12 1.14
N ARG A 65 -6.43 -16.19 0.94
CA ARG A 65 -5.57 -16.14 -0.24
C ARG A 65 -4.11 -16.10 0.18
N TRP A 66 -3.30 -16.89 -0.51
CA TRP A 66 -1.88 -17.01 -0.25
C TRP A 66 -1.08 -16.44 -1.40
N TYR A 67 -0.17 -15.52 -1.08
CA TYR A 67 0.73 -14.91 -2.04
C TYR A 67 2.16 -15.36 -1.77
N PHE A 68 2.90 -15.64 -2.82
CA PHE A 68 4.32 -15.99 -2.72
C PHE A 68 5.17 -14.74 -2.96
N ILE A 69 5.83 -14.28 -1.91
CA ILE A 69 6.74 -13.15 -1.97
C ILE A 69 8.14 -13.67 -2.22
N HIS A 70 8.80 -13.19 -3.25
CA HIS A 70 10.15 -13.62 -3.58
C HIS A 70 11.08 -12.47 -3.92
N SER A 71 12.38 -12.80 -3.98
CA SER A 71 13.43 -11.84 -4.33
C SER A 71 13.59 -10.70 -3.32
N LEU A 72 13.32 -10.94 -2.03
CA LEU A 72 13.57 -9.95 -0.98
C LEU A 72 15.03 -9.99 -0.54
N HIS A 73 15.66 -8.84 -0.37
CA HIS A 73 17.02 -8.76 0.14
C HIS A 73 17.08 -8.97 1.65
N ILE A 74 18.04 -9.76 2.11
CA ILE A 74 18.28 -10.01 3.53
C ILE A 74 18.48 -8.69 4.28
N ASN A 75 17.94 -8.59 5.50
CA ASN A 75 18.04 -7.44 6.41
C ASN A 75 17.45 -6.13 5.87
N HIS A 76 16.69 -6.18 4.77
CA HIS A 76 15.93 -5.04 4.29
C HIS A 76 14.53 -5.05 4.89
N THR A 77 14.05 -3.87 5.23
CA THR A 77 12.69 -3.67 5.71
C THR A 77 11.75 -3.50 4.54
N TYR A 78 10.65 -4.23 4.57
CA TYR A 78 9.58 -4.16 3.59
C TYR A 78 8.27 -3.79 4.27
N GLU A 79 7.43 -3.09 3.52
CA GLU A 79 6.10 -2.69 3.92
C GLU A 79 5.08 -3.27 2.94
N ILE A 80 4.11 -4.01 3.48
CA ILE A 80 2.95 -4.48 2.72
C ILE A 80 1.78 -3.59 3.09
N ARG A 81 1.10 -3.08 2.08
CA ARG A 81 -0.13 -2.30 2.22
C ARG A 81 -1.26 -2.99 1.50
N LEU A 82 -2.38 -3.13 2.17
CA LEU A 82 -3.62 -3.57 1.57
C LEU A 82 -4.63 -2.44 1.73
N SER A 83 -5.20 -1.99 0.62
CA SER A 83 -6.19 -0.90 0.62
C SER A 83 -7.46 -1.31 -0.11
N TRP A 84 -8.60 -0.85 0.38
CA TRP A 84 -9.91 -1.15 -0.21
C TRP A 84 -10.91 0.00 0.02
N PRO A 85 -11.99 0.05 -0.79
CA PRO A 85 -12.99 1.11 -0.67
C PRO A 85 -13.67 1.12 0.70
N ALA A 86 -13.82 2.30 1.30
CA ALA A 86 -14.57 2.48 2.53
C ALA A 86 -16.07 2.12 2.39
N THR A 87 -16.58 2.12 1.15
CA THR A 87 -17.96 1.73 0.81
C THR A 87 -18.19 0.22 0.82
N SER A 88 -17.12 -0.58 0.93
CA SER A 88 -17.18 -2.04 0.94
C SER A 88 -16.54 -2.53 2.24
N PRO A 89 -17.26 -2.48 3.38
CA PRO A 89 -16.68 -2.81 4.67
C PRO A 89 -16.34 -4.30 4.72
N ALA A 90 -15.10 -4.58 5.09
CA ALA A 90 -14.56 -5.91 5.16
C ALA A 90 -13.51 -5.91 6.24
N LEU A 91 -13.46 -7.02 6.96
CA LEU A 91 -12.50 -7.26 8.01
C LEU A 91 -11.37 -8.10 7.38
N ILE A 92 -10.25 -7.43 7.15
CA ILE A 92 -9.12 -7.97 6.39
C ILE A 92 -7.91 -8.04 7.32
N TYR A 93 -7.29 -9.22 7.40
CA TYR A 93 -6.04 -9.42 8.12
C TYR A 93 -5.02 -10.08 7.22
N PHE A 94 -3.76 -9.73 7.41
CA PHE A 94 -2.70 -10.43 6.72
C PHE A 94 -1.47 -10.65 7.59
N ASP A 95 -0.82 -11.78 7.34
CA ASP A 95 0.30 -12.30 8.11
C ASP A 95 1.41 -12.75 7.15
N VAL A 96 2.66 -12.55 7.53
CA VAL A 96 3.84 -12.97 6.74
C VAL A 96 4.51 -14.15 7.40
N PHE A 97 4.76 -15.19 6.62
CA PHE A 97 5.36 -16.44 7.05
C PHE A 97 6.61 -16.76 6.24
N GLN A 98 7.58 -17.36 6.90
CA GLN A 98 8.77 -17.89 6.29
C GLN A 98 8.54 -19.30 5.74
N ILE A 99 9.26 -19.65 4.69
CA ILE A 99 9.26 -21.00 4.11
C ILE A 99 10.18 -21.89 4.94
N SER A 100 9.73 -23.07 5.34
CA SER A 100 10.50 -24.03 6.15
C SER A 100 11.91 -24.35 5.64
N ASN A 101 12.10 -24.35 4.31
CA ASN A 101 13.39 -24.62 3.67
C ASN A 101 14.17 -23.35 3.28
N SER A 102 13.81 -22.16 3.78
CA SER A 102 14.44 -20.89 3.39
C SER A 102 15.93 -20.79 3.74
N ILE A 103 16.41 -21.58 4.72
CA ILE A 103 17.84 -21.65 5.10
C ILE A 103 18.71 -21.98 3.87
N ILE A 104 18.22 -22.87 2.98
CA ILE A 104 18.92 -23.29 1.77
C ILE A 104 18.95 -22.16 0.72
N TYR A 105 17.95 -21.28 0.69
CA TYR A 105 17.84 -20.20 -0.31
C TYR A 105 18.63 -18.93 0.04
N SER A 106 19.13 -18.82 1.28
CA SER A 106 19.97 -17.70 1.74
C SER A 106 21.28 -17.52 0.95
N ILE A 107 21.72 -18.55 0.22
CA ILE A 107 22.98 -18.60 -0.53
C ILE A 107 23.05 -17.49 -1.61
N ASN A 108 21.90 -17.02 -2.12
CA ASN A 108 21.82 -15.97 -3.13
C ASN A 108 21.47 -14.59 -2.56
N SER A 109 21.60 -14.38 -1.24
CA SER A 109 21.25 -13.11 -0.56
C SER A 109 19.79 -12.66 -0.74
N SER A 110 18.92 -13.57 -1.19
CA SER A 110 17.48 -13.35 -1.40
C SER A 110 16.67 -14.32 -0.54
N LEU A 111 15.58 -13.81 0.04
CA LEU A 111 14.66 -14.55 0.87
C LEU A 111 13.26 -14.54 0.24
N ASN A 112 12.55 -15.64 0.45
CA ASN A 112 11.20 -15.86 -0.03
C ASN A 112 10.28 -16.13 1.17
N PHE A 113 9.05 -15.62 1.08
CA PHE A 113 8.05 -15.64 2.15
C PHE A 113 6.67 -15.95 1.57
N TYR A 114 5.76 -16.38 2.43
CA TYR A 114 4.34 -16.48 2.13
C TYR A 114 3.60 -15.35 2.83
N LEU A 115 2.70 -14.70 2.11
CA LEU A 115 1.74 -13.75 2.66
C LEU A 115 0.37 -14.39 2.67
N ARG A 116 -0.23 -14.50 3.85
CA ARG A 116 -1.61 -14.94 4.01
C ARG A 116 -2.50 -13.71 4.11
N VAL A 117 -3.53 -13.62 3.28
CA VAL A 117 -4.58 -12.59 3.34
C VAL A 117 -5.90 -13.27 3.66
N ARG A 118 -6.53 -12.88 4.75
CA ARG A 118 -7.84 -13.36 5.21
C ARG A 118 -8.85 -12.24 5.05
N LEU A 119 -9.93 -12.51 4.32
CA LEU A 119 -11.00 -11.56 4.06
C LEU A 119 -12.32 -12.11 4.63
N ILE A 120 -12.99 -11.27 5.41
CA ILE A 120 -14.29 -11.58 6.00
C ILE A 120 -15.22 -10.41 5.68
N PRO A 121 -16.43 -10.63 5.16
CA PRO A 121 -17.39 -9.55 4.98
C PRO A 121 -17.80 -8.96 6.34
N ASP A 122 -17.79 -7.63 6.42
CA ASP A 122 -18.21 -6.86 7.60
C ASP A 122 -19.34 -5.89 7.25
N TYR A 123 -20.30 -6.39 6.45
CA TYR A 123 -21.59 -5.74 6.23
C TYR A 123 -22.70 -6.76 6.35
N PHE A 124 -23.88 -6.29 6.72
CA PHE A 124 -25.09 -7.08 6.70
C PHE A 124 -26.18 -6.32 5.94
N SER A 125 -26.89 -7.01 5.05
CA SER A 125 -28.08 -6.50 4.38
C SER A 125 -29.21 -7.49 4.55
N LEU A 126 -30.44 -6.99 4.64
CA LEU A 126 -31.66 -7.81 4.70
C LEU A 126 -31.96 -8.51 3.36
N TYR A 127 -31.29 -8.09 2.28
CA TYR A 127 -31.46 -8.64 0.93
C TYR A 127 -30.22 -9.45 0.51
N PRO A 128 -30.31 -10.80 0.46
CA PRO A 128 -29.18 -11.66 0.08
C PRO A 128 -28.60 -11.35 -1.31
N THR A 129 -29.45 -10.91 -2.23
CA THR A 129 -29.06 -10.52 -3.58
C THR A 129 -28.10 -9.33 -3.59
N VAL A 130 -28.31 -8.35 -2.72
CA VAL A 130 -27.43 -7.18 -2.58
C VAL A 130 -26.09 -7.56 -1.95
N MET A 131 -26.10 -8.53 -1.03
CA MET A 131 -24.87 -9.06 -0.42
C MET A 131 -24.03 -9.86 -1.42
N ALA A 132 -24.68 -10.57 -2.35
CA ALA A 132 -24.00 -11.37 -3.36
C ALA A 132 -23.57 -10.57 -4.61
N SER A 133 -24.02 -9.32 -4.77
CA SER A 133 -23.86 -8.57 -6.04
C SER A 133 -22.65 -7.65 -6.11
N HIS A 134 -21.92 -7.43 -5.01
CA HIS A 134 -20.81 -6.47 -4.97
C HIS A 134 -19.49 -7.18 -4.63
N PRO A 135 -18.59 -7.36 -5.61
CA PRO A 135 -17.25 -7.86 -5.32
C PRO A 135 -16.45 -6.80 -4.56
N LEU A 136 -15.64 -7.25 -3.61
CA LEU A 136 -14.64 -6.43 -2.96
C LEU A 136 -13.42 -6.32 -3.86
N SER A 137 -13.14 -5.10 -4.34
CA SER A 137 -11.86 -4.76 -4.96
C SER A 137 -10.87 -4.33 -3.87
N PHE A 138 -9.69 -4.91 -3.85
CA PHE A 138 -8.59 -4.45 -3.00
C PHE A 138 -7.29 -4.35 -3.80
N HIS A 139 -6.44 -3.43 -3.36
CA HIS A 139 -5.11 -3.23 -3.90
C HIS A 139 -4.06 -3.65 -2.89
N LEU A 140 -3.18 -4.54 -3.32
CA LEU A 140 -2.04 -5.04 -2.54
C LEU A 140 -0.76 -4.43 -3.10
N PHE A 141 0.07 -3.88 -2.21
CA PHE A 141 1.35 -3.27 -2.55
C PHE A 141 2.43 -3.87 -1.66
N LEU A 142 3.58 -4.16 -2.25
CA LEU A 142 4.80 -4.51 -1.53
C LEU A 142 5.88 -3.51 -1.88
N ASP A 143 6.39 -2.77 -0.90
CA ASP A 143 7.46 -1.80 -1.13
C ASP A 143 8.60 -1.98 -0.14
N GLN A 144 9.81 -1.59 -0.54
CA GLN A 144 10.96 -1.54 0.33
C GLN A 144 10.93 -0.24 1.13
N VAL A 145 11.27 -0.30 2.42
CA VAL A 145 11.35 0.88 3.29
C VAL A 145 12.81 1.30 3.41
N ILE A 146 13.11 2.54 3.02
CA ILE A 146 14.43 3.17 3.16
C ILE A 146 14.27 4.43 3.99
N LEU A 147 15.05 4.56 5.08
CA LEU A 147 14.99 5.70 6.01
C LEU A 147 13.57 5.96 6.57
N GLY A 148 12.81 4.88 6.83
CA GLY A 148 11.44 4.97 7.35
C GLY A 148 10.38 5.37 6.31
N LEU A 149 10.76 5.53 5.05
CA LEU A 149 9.86 5.88 3.95
C LEU A 149 9.80 4.77 2.90
N PRO A 150 8.63 4.54 2.27
CA PRO A 150 8.53 3.67 1.10
C PRO A 150 9.42 4.17 -0.04
N TYR A 151 10.13 3.24 -0.68
CA TYR A 151 11.05 3.54 -1.77
C TYR A 151 10.36 4.26 -2.93
N THR A 152 9.14 3.86 -3.28
CA THR A 152 8.37 4.49 -4.37
C THR A 152 8.07 5.97 -4.12
N LEU A 153 7.96 6.41 -2.87
CA LEU A 153 7.65 7.80 -2.51
C LEU A 153 8.83 8.75 -2.71
N ARG A 154 10.06 8.24 -2.87
CA ARG A 154 11.27 9.07 -3.00
C ARG A 154 11.20 10.05 -4.17
N TRP A 155 10.61 9.63 -5.29
CA TRP A 155 10.52 10.46 -6.50
C TRP A 155 9.48 11.56 -6.33
N THR A 156 8.36 11.25 -5.68
CA THR A 156 7.35 12.24 -5.32
C THR A 156 7.91 13.30 -4.39
N LEU A 157 8.69 12.89 -3.38
CA LEU A 157 9.36 13.81 -2.46
C LEU A 157 10.42 14.67 -3.17
N ALA A 158 11.24 14.08 -4.03
CA ALA A 158 12.23 14.80 -4.82
C ALA A 158 11.57 15.84 -5.73
N TYR A 159 10.54 15.43 -6.46
CA TYR A 159 9.75 16.30 -7.33
C TYR A 159 9.11 17.46 -6.55
N ALA A 160 8.41 17.16 -5.45
CA ALA A 160 7.76 18.17 -4.61
C ALA A 160 8.78 19.17 -4.04
N SER A 161 9.97 18.70 -3.66
CA SER A 161 11.06 19.55 -3.18
C SER A 161 11.58 20.50 -4.26
N ILE A 162 11.80 20.00 -5.48
CA ILE A 162 12.26 20.80 -6.63
C ILE A 162 11.21 21.87 -6.98
N VAL A 163 9.95 21.47 -7.11
CA VAL A 163 8.85 22.39 -7.43
C VAL A 163 8.70 23.46 -6.35
N GLY A 164 8.76 23.06 -5.07
CA GLY A 164 8.72 24.00 -3.95
C GLY A 164 9.88 25.00 -3.97
N PHE A 165 11.09 24.55 -4.31
CA PHE A 165 12.27 25.39 -4.44
C PHE A 165 12.13 26.41 -5.58
N ILE A 166 11.71 25.97 -6.77
CA ILE A 166 11.51 26.85 -7.93
C ILE A 166 10.41 27.88 -7.67
N ALA A 167 9.31 27.46 -7.05
CA ALA A 167 8.21 28.35 -6.71
C ALA A 167 8.67 29.44 -5.73
N TRP A 168 9.43 29.08 -4.69
CA TRP A 168 9.87 30.01 -3.67
C TRP A 168 10.98 30.95 -4.14
N PHE A 169 12.03 30.43 -4.76
CA PHE A 169 13.21 31.21 -5.12
C PHE A 169 13.15 31.80 -6.54
N GLY A 170 12.37 31.21 -7.44
CA GLY A 170 12.22 31.70 -8.82
C GLY A 170 10.98 32.56 -9.00
N ILE A 171 9.81 31.97 -8.76
CA ILE A 171 8.52 32.58 -9.14
C ILE A 171 8.12 33.70 -8.17
N ALA A 172 8.24 33.51 -6.86
CA ALA A 172 7.79 34.51 -5.88
C ALA A 172 8.52 35.87 -6.01
N PRO A 173 9.85 35.95 -6.21
CA PRO A 173 10.53 37.23 -6.41
C PRO A 173 10.15 37.92 -7.73
N LEU A 174 9.89 37.15 -8.79
CA LEU A 174 9.44 37.69 -10.07
C LEU A 174 8.03 38.29 -9.96
N LEU A 175 7.11 37.57 -9.31
CA LEU A 175 5.77 38.07 -9.01
C LEU A 175 5.81 39.34 -8.17
N TYR A 176 6.64 39.34 -7.11
CA TYR A 176 6.83 40.53 -6.28
C TYR A 176 7.30 41.74 -7.11
N LYS A 177 8.33 41.57 -7.96
CA LYS A 177 8.80 42.62 -8.85
C LYS A 177 7.73 43.11 -9.82
N LEU A 178 6.96 42.20 -10.41
CA LEU A 178 5.86 42.54 -11.33
C LEU A 178 4.75 43.32 -10.64
N ILE A 179 4.36 42.92 -9.43
CA ILE A 179 3.34 43.62 -8.64
C ILE A 179 3.82 45.03 -8.28
N CYS A 180 5.06 45.17 -7.78
CA CYS A 180 5.63 46.49 -7.49
C CYS A 180 5.71 47.37 -8.75
N TRP A 181 6.04 46.79 -9.90
CA TRP A 181 6.07 47.51 -11.18
C TRP A 181 4.68 48.01 -11.60
N GLN A 182 3.65 47.17 -11.49
CA GLN A 182 2.26 47.55 -11.78
C GLN A 182 1.76 48.69 -10.87
N ILE A 183 2.09 48.63 -9.57
CA ILE A 183 1.73 49.67 -8.61
C ILE A 183 2.39 51.01 -9.00
N LYS A 184 3.70 50.99 -9.33
CA LYS A 184 4.42 52.19 -9.74
C LYS A 184 3.87 52.79 -11.05
N LYS A 185 3.44 51.95 -12.00
CA LYS A 185 2.88 52.42 -13.26
C LYS A 185 1.53 53.13 -13.09
N LYS A 186 0.72 52.76 -12.09
CA LYS A 186 -0.57 53.40 -11.81
C LYS A 186 -0.47 54.73 -11.04
N SER A 187 0.69 55.06 -10.46
CA SER A 187 0.86 56.30 -9.69
C SER A 187 1.41 57.47 -10.50
N ILE A 188 1.49 57.34 -11.83
CA ILE A 188 1.97 58.33 -12.80
C ILE A 188 0.82 58.56 -13.78
#